data_AF-A0A2Z6R0X1-F1
#
_entry.id   AF-A0A2Z6R0X1-F1
#
_cell.length_a   1.000
_cell.length_b   1.000
_cell.length_c   1.000
_cell.angle_alpha   90.00
_cell.angle_beta   90.00
_cell.angle_gamma   90.00
#
_symmetry.space_group_name_H-M   'P 1'
#
loop_
_entity.id
_entity.type
_entity.pdbx_description
1 polymer ?
#
loop_
_entity_poly.entity_id
_entity_poly.type
_entity_poly.pdbx_seq_one_letter_code
_entity_poly.pdbx_strand_id
1 'polypeptide(L)'
;MSIVENYLCQNALASYLSERKDKSSYRGFLVQYRDVVISSSPSSNNWKDLDNAWATHFLEEADRLDLDQYEKVKSERSEQWLTTFWKGIVREIGERNKENQVPASPAEPERKRKAVEELPILIKKRWAVITVWCLVHGDLLADAFPVDIEASKTIGHLKDAIRKKINAPESVKAKDLELWRVNVPFEEAEGTAITLDVIETKRKLTIPAIKIYGVFDDKISEFNVHFVVKVPDTTSKY
;
A
#
# COMPACT_ATOMS: atom_id res chain seq x y z
N MET A 1 11.27 -21.19 10.84
CA MET A 1 10.40 -21.08 9.66
C MET A 1 9.93 -22.48 9.33
N SER A 2 8.62 -22.70 9.28
CA SER A 2 8.05 -24.01 8.90
C SER A 2 8.16 -24.22 7.38
N ILE A 3 8.06 -25.47 6.93
CA ILE A 3 8.12 -25.83 5.49
C ILE A 3 7.01 -25.12 4.69
N VAL A 4 5.84 -24.91 5.30
CA VAL A 4 4.68 -24.27 4.67
C VAL A 4 4.90 -22.75 4.49
N GLU A 5 5.48 -22.08 5.49
CA GLU A 5 5.81 -20.64 5.40
C GLU A 5 6.88 -20.36 4.33
N ASN A 6 7.85 -21.26 4.20
CA ASN A 6 8.89 -21.18 3.18
C ASN A 6 8.30 -21.29 1.76
N TYR A 7 7.38 -22.23 1.55
CA TYR A 7 6.71 -22.45 0.27
C TYR A 7 5.84 -21.25 -0.17
N LEU A 8 5.15 -20.60 0.78
CA LEU A 8 4.30 -19.44 0.48
C LEU A 8 5.14 -18.23 0.04
N CYS A 9 6.28 -18.01 0.71
CA CYS A 9 7.23 -16.95 0.41
C CYS A 9 7.85 -17.10 -0.99
N GLN A 10 8.34 -18.30 -1.31
CA GLN A 10 8.94 -18.60 -2.61
C GLN A 10 7.95 -18.37 -3.77
N ASN A 11 6.70 -18.81 -3.62
CA ASN A 11 5.67 -18.59 -4.65
C ASN A 11 5.38 -17.10 -4.89
N ALA A 12 5.34 -16.28 -3.83
CA ALA A 12 5.11 -14.85 -3.95
C ALA A 12 6.27 -14.13 -4.67
N LEU A 13 7.52 -14.48 -4.32
CA LEU A 13 8.72 -13.95 -4.97
C LEU A 13 8.77 -14.35 -6.44
N ALA A 14 8.59 -15.63 -6.75
CA ALA A 14 8.60 -16.13 -8.13
C ALA A 14 7.50 -15.48 -8.98
N SER A 15 6.28 -15.33 -8.44
CA SER A 15 5.18 -14.65 -9.12
C SER A 15 5.54 -13.20 -9.43
N TYR A 16 6.02 -12.44 -8.44
CA TYR A 16 6.38 -11.03 -8.60
C TYR A 16 7.50 -10.82 -9.62
N LEU A 17 8.57 -11.63 -9.52
CA LEU A 17 9.73 -11.55 -10.42
C LEU A 17 9.38 -11.96 -11.86
N SER A 18 8.54 -12.98 -12.03
CA SER A 18 8.14 -13.45 -13.36
C SER A 18 7.28 -12.43 -14.12
N GLU A 19 6.43 -11.69 -13.40
CA GLU A 19 5.54 -10.66 -13.95
C GLU A 19 6.33 -9.40 -14.36
N ARG A 20 7.32 -9.02 -13.56
CA ARG A 20 8.02 -7.73 -13.71
C ARG A 20 9.42 -7.82 -14.33
N LYS A 21 10.05 -9.00 -14.31
CA LYS A 21 11.38 -9.29 -14.90
C LYS A 21 12.44 -8.28 -14.45
N ASP A 22 13.10 -7.60 -15.39
CA ASP A 22 14.12 -6.58 -15.20
C ASP A 22 13.62 -5.36 -14.40
N LYS A 23 12.31 -5.07 -14.48
CA LYS A 23 11.68 -3.97 -13.75
C LYS A 23 11.42 -4.28 -12.28
N SER A 24 11.62 -5.52 -11.84
CA SER A 24 11.41 -5.93 -10.46
C SER A 24 12.24 -5.08 -9.50
N SER A 25 11.63 -4.65 -8.40
CA SER A 25 12.28 -3.92 -7.32
C SER A 25 12.13 -4.70 -6.03
N TYR A 26 13.20 -4.81 -5.24
CA TYR A 26 13.15 -5.44 -3.92
C TYR A 26 12.34 -4.60 -2.95
N ARG A 27 12.51 -3.28 -2.98
CA ARG A 27 11.63 -2.33 -2.30
C ARG A 27 10.17 -2.50 -2.69
N GLY A 28 9.89 -2.55 -4.00
CA GLY A 28 8.54 -2.75 -4.52
C GLY A 28 7.91 -4.06 -4.01
N PHE A 29 8.70 -5.14 -3.94
CA PHE A 29 8.26 -6.41 -3.39
C PHE A 29 7.90 -6.30 -1.90
N LEU A 30 8.79 -5.73 -1.09
CA LEU A 30 8.60 -5.58 0.36
C LEU A 30 7.33 -4.78 0.70
N VAL A 31 7.02 -3.76 -0.11
CA VAL A 31 5.81 -2.94 0.06
C VAL A 31 4.56 -3.69 -0.40
N GLN A 32 4.59 -4.30 -1.59
CA GLN A 32 3.43 -4.96 -2.18
C GLN A 32 3.06 -6.26 -1.45
N TYR A 33 4.05 -7.02 -0.98
CA TYR A 33 3.86 -8.33 -0.33
C TYR A 33 4.11 -8.28 1.17
N ARG A 34 3.82 -7.13 1.79
CA ARG A 34 4.07 -6.86 3.20
C ARG A 34 3.46 -7.89 4.15
N ASP A 35 2.25 -8.37 3.86
CA ASP A 35 1.59 -9.36 4.70
C ASP A 35 2.30 -10.71 4.66
N VAL A 36 2.80 -11.11 3.48
CA VAL A 36 3.65 -12.31 3.30
C VAL A 36 4.98 -12.13 4.05
N VAL A 37 5.54 -10.93 4.03
CA VAL A 37 6.75 -10.59 4.78
C VAL A 37 6.52 -10.75 6.28
N ILE A 38 5.41 -10.23 6.81
CA ILE A 38 5.07 -10.32 8.24
C ILE A 38 4.77 -11.76 8.65
N SER A 39 4.01 -12.50 7.84
CA SER A 39 3.60 -13.86 8.17
C SER A 39 4.78 -14.84 8.16
N SER A 40 5.69 -14.66 7.20
CA SER A 40 6.79 -15.60 6.96
C SER A 40 8.08 -15.23 7.70
N SER A 41 8.17 -14.00 8.23
CA SER A 41 9.33 -13.57 9.00
C SER A 41 9.35 -14.19 10.40
N PRO A 42 10.52 -14.70 10.85
CA PRO A 42 10.70 -15.10 12.23
C PRO A 42 10.60 -13.89 13.15
N SER A 43 10.29 -14.15 14.42
CA SER A 43 10.26 -13.17 15.51
C SER A 43 11.68 -12.70 15.81
N SER A 44 12.22 -11.83 14.96
CA SER A 44 13.53 -11.19 15.14
C SER A 44 13.34 -9.72 15.47
N ASN A 45 14.10 -9.25 16.45
CA ASN A 45 14.18 -7.81 16.76
C ASN A 45 15.27 -7.11 15.94
N ASN A 46 16.11 -7.87 15.21
CA ASN A 46 17.16 -7.32 14.39
C ASN A 46 16.66 -7.18 12.94
N TRP A 47 16.28 -5.95 12.60
CA TRP A 47 15.80 -5.60 11.27
C TRP A 47 16.80 -5.91 10.15
N LYS A 48 18.11 -5.86 10.44
CA LYS A 48 19.16 -6.17 9.45
C LYS A 48 19.17 -7.64 9.08
N ASP A 49 18.90 -8.53 10.04
CA ASP A 49 18.88 -9.97 9.78
C ASP A 49 17.66 -10.36 8.95
N LEU A 50 16.51 -9.72 9.21
CA LEU A 50 15.32 -9.87 8.38
C LEU A 50 15.59 -9.37 6.96
N ASP A 51 16.15 -8.17 6.81
CA ASP A 51 16.48 -7.62 5.51
C ASP A 51 17.45 -8.50 4.72
N ASN A 52 18.52 -8.98 5.37
CA ASN A 52 19.48 -9.88 4.74
C ASN A 52 18.80 -11.15 4.24
N ALA A 53 17.94 -11.77 5.05
CA ALA A 53 17.24 -13.00 4.66
C ALA A 53 16.33 -12.77 3.45
N TRP A 54 15.54 -11.69 3.46
CA TRP A 54 14.63 -11.38 2.36
C TRP A 54 15.35 -10.98 1.08
N ALA A 55 16.44 -10.20 1.18
CA ALA A 55 17.27 -9.84 0.03
C ALA A 55 17.95 -11.06 -0.57
N THR A 56 18.45 -11.99 0.26
CA THR A 56 19.01 -13.26 -0.22
C THR A 56 17.98 -14.07 -0.99
N HIS A 57 16.78 -14.28 -0.44
CA HIS A 57 15.74 -15.03 -1.15
C HIS A 57 15.28 -14.36 -2.43
N PHE A 58 15.16 -13.03 -2.44
CA PHE A 58 14.83 -12.28 -3.65
C PHE A 58 15.87 -12.50 -4.75
N LEU A 59 17.16 -12.43 -4.42
CA LEU A 59 18.24 -12.65 -5.37
C LEU A 59 18.33 -14.12 -5.82
N GLU A 60 18.12 -15.08 -4.91
CA GLU A 60 18.08 -16.51 -5.25
C GLU A 60 16.96 -16.83 -6.26
N GLU A 61 15.77 -16.25 -6.09
CA GLU A 61 14.67 -16.43 -7.05
C GLU A 61 14.91 -15.66 -8.35
N ALA A 62 15.57 -14.50 -8.30
CA ALA A 62 15.95 -13.76 -9.51
C ALA A 62 16.98 -14.55 -10.34
N ASP A 63 18.00 -15.12 -9.69
CA ASP A 63 19.01 -15.97 -10.33
C ASP A 63 18.38 -17.21 -10.99
N ARG A 64 17.38 -17.82 -10.35
CA ARG A 64 16.61 -18.95 -10.93
C ARG A 64 15.86 -18.58 -12.20
N LEU A 65 15.50 -17.30 -12.34
CA LEU A 65 14.80 -16.75 -13.50
C LEU A 65 15.75 -16.08 -14.50
N ASP A 66 17.07 -16.19 -14.30
CA ASP A 66 18.12 -15.58 -15.13
C ASP A 66 18.00 -14.04 -15.19
N LEU A 67 17.65 -13.42 -14.05
CA LEU A 67 17.50 -11.97 -13.90
C LEU A 67 18.67 -11.38 -13.10
N ASP A 68 19.44 -10.47 -13.70
CA ASP A 68 20.49 -9.72 -13.00
C ASP A 68 19.88 -8.56 -12.19
N GLN A 69 19.71 -8.78 -10.87
CA GLN A 69 19.11 -7.82 -9.94
C GLN A 69 20.09 -7.36 -8.85
N TYR A 70 21.33 -7.86 -8.82
CA TYR A 70 22.24 -7.70 -7.69
C TYR A 70 22.56 -6.24 -7.35
N GLU A 71 23.04 -5.47 -8.33
CA GLU A 71 23.43 -4.07 -8.08
C GLU A 71 22.22 -3.19 -7.76
N LYS A 72 21.06 -3.48 -8.35
CA LYS A 72 19.81 -2.76 -8.06
C LYS A 72 19.37 -2.98 -6.62
N VAL A 73 19.29 -4.24 -6.17
CA VAL A 73 18.93 -4.60 -4.79
C VAL A 73 19.91 -3.98 -3.79
N LYS A 74 21.20 -4.02 -4.09
CA LYS A 74 22.23 -3.40 -3.24
C LYS A 74 22.05 -1.89 -3.11
N SER A 75 21.69 -1.19 -4.19
CA SER A 75 21.37 0.24 -4.16
C SER A 75 20.13 0.53 -3.31
N GLU A 76 19.01 -0.16 -3.57
CA GLU A 76 17.75 0.03 -2.84
C GLU A 76 17.90 -0.19 -1.32
N ARG A 77 18.77 -1.14 -0.93
CA ARG A 77 19.04 -1.48 0.47
C ARG A 77 19.93 -0.47 1.21
N SER A 78 20.62 0.40 0.49
CA SER A 78 21.45 1.46 1.08
C SER A 78 20.64 2.67 1.54
N GLU A 79 19.36 2.72 1.18
CA GLU A 79 18.50 3.85 1.45
C GLU A 79 17.93 3.87 2.88
N GLN A 80 17.71 5.07 3.42
CA GLN A 80 17.23 5.29 4.78
C GLN A 80 15.81 4.75 5.03
N TRP A 81 14.99 4.61 3.98
CA TRP A 81 13.61 4.12 4.08
C TRP A 81 13.55 2.67 4.62
N LEU A 82 14.54 1.85 4.28
CA LEU A 82 14.61 0.43 4.63
C LEU A 82 14.60 0.24 6.16
N THR A 83 15.31 1.12 6.86
CA THR A 83 15.36 1.13 8.33
C THR A 83 13.98 1.44 8.93
N THR A 84 13.25 2.39 8.36
CA THR A 84 11.90 2.78 8.82
C THR A 84 10.90 1.66 8.54
N PHE A 85 10.95 1.08 7.34
CA PHE A 85 10.10 -0.04 6.95
C PHE A 85 10.24 -1.23 7.90
N TRP A 86 11.45 -1.74 8.09
CA TRP A 86 11.65 -2.93 8.90
C TRP A 86 11.38 -2.70 10.39
N LYS A 87 11.64 -1.49 10.93
CA LYS A 87 11.21 -1.15 12.30
C LYS A 87 9.69 -1.27 12.45
N GLY A 88 8.92 -0.87 11.43
CA GLY A 88 7.48 -1.06 11.39
C GLY A 88 7.08 -2.54 11.38
N ILE A 89 7.76 -3.37 10.58
CA ILE A 89 7.53 -4.82 10.51
C ILE A 89 7.83 -5.50 11.84
N VAL A 90 8.97 -5.21 12.46
CA VAL A 90 9.36 -5.77 13.77
C VAL A 90 8.32 -5.44 14.85
N ARG A 91 7.80 -4.20 14.86
CA ARG A 91 6.73 -3.80 15.79
C ARG A 91 5.48 -4.66 15.59
N GLU A 92 5.03 -4.83 14.35
CA GLU A 92 3.81 -5.60 14.04
C GLU A 92 3.97 -7.09 14.32
N ILE A 93 5.13 -7.68 14.02
CA ILE A 93 5.46 -9.06 14.42
C ILE A 93 5.42 -9.20 15.95
N GLY A 94 5.94 -8.20 16.67
CA GLY A 94 5.90 -8.13 18.12
C GLY A 94 4.48 -8.06 18.68
N GLU A 95 3.57 -7.33 18.02
CA GLU A 95 2.16 -7.25 18.39
C GLU A 95 1.44 -8.59 18.17
N ARG A 96 1.64 -9.23 17.00
CA ARG A 96 1.11 -10.57 16.70
C ARG A 96 1.52 -11.61 17.77
N ASN A 97 2.78 -11.58 18.18
CA ASN A 97 3.29 -12.56 19.15
C ASN A 97 2.79 -12.32 20.58
N LYS A 98 2.35 -11.11 20.92
CA LYS A 98 1.72 -10.79 22.21
C LYS A 98 0.26 -11.24 22.25
N GLU A 99 -0.46 -11.06 21.14
CA GLU A 99 -1.83 -11.57 20.97
C GLU A 99 -1.87 -13.11 21.07
N ASN A 100 -0.88 -13.79 20.50
CA ASN A 100 -0.75 -15.25 20.58
C ASN A 100 -0.28 -15.78 21.96
N GLN A 101 0.07 -14.92 22.93
CA GLN A 101 0.57 -15.31 24.27
C GLN A 101 -0.43 -15.09 25.41
N VAL A 102 -1.67 -14.66 25.14
CA VAL A 102 -2.72 -14.57 26.17
C VAL A 102 -3.10 -15.99 26.63
N PRO A 103 -2.94 -16.37 27.92
CA PRO A 103 -3.24 -17.72 28.38
C PRO A 103 -4.75 -17.98 28.31
N ALA A 104 -5.14 -19.07 27.67
CA ALA A 104 -6.50 -19.58 27.69
C ALA A 104 -6.89 -19.97 29.13
N SER A 105 -7.67 -19.11 29.80
CA SER A 105 -8.43 -19.50 31.00
C SER A 105 -9.53 -20.51 30.62
N PRO A 106 -9.80 -21.54 31.45
CA PRO A 106 -10.73 -22.61 31.08
C PRO A 106 -12.18 -22.12 31.13
N ALA A 107 -12.96 -22.62 30.16
CA ALA A 107 -14.42 -22.59 30.06
C ALA A 107 -15.09 -21.23 29.77
N GLU A 108 -15.10 -20.83 28.50
CA GLU A 108 -16.20 -20.05 27.91
C GLU A 108 -16.24 -20.29 26.38
N PRO A 109 -17.41 -20.50 25.76
CA PRO A 109 -17.50 -21.10 24.43
C PRO A 109 -16.89 -20.17 23.37
N GLU A 110 -15.89 -20.70 22.68
CA GLU A 110 -14.94 -20.05 21.76
C GLU A 110 -15.56 -19.29 20.57
N ARG A 111 -16.88 -19.35 20.39
CA ARG A 111 -17.59 -18.54 19.38
C ARG A 111 -17.76 -17.06 19.77
N LYS A 112 -17.69 -16.70 21.05
CA LYS A 112 -17.83 -15.29 21.49
C LYS A 112 -16.50 -14.53 21.54
N ARG A 113 -15.35 -15.20 21.73
CA ARG A 113 -14.04 -14.54 21.92
C ARG A 113 -13.47 -13.93 20.62
N LYS A 114 -13.50 -14.65 19.50
CA LYS A 114 -13.04 -14.11 18.19
C LYS A 114 -13.80 -12.87 17.74
N ALA A 115 -15.13 -12.84 17.94
CA ALA A 115 -15.94 -11.69 17.58
C ALA A 115 -15.62 -10.45 18.44
N VAL A 116 -15.21 -10.62 19.70
CA VAL A 116 -14.94 -9.52 20.63
C VAL A 116 -13.53 -8.93 20.45
N GLU A 117 -12.59 -9.64 19.83
CA GLU A 117 -11.20 -9.20 19.62
C GLU A 117 -10.93 -8.61 18.22
N GLU A 118 -11.59 -9.13 17.18
CA GLU A 118 -11.57 -8.52 15.83
C GLU A 118 -12.36 -7.19 15.76
N LEU A 119 -13.43 -7.07 16.54
CA LEU A 119 -14.25 -5.85 16.59
C LEU A 119 -13.41 -4.62 16.98
N PRO A 120 -12.62 -4.61 18.08
CA PRO A 120 -11.74 -3.51 18.45
C PRO A 120 -10.75 -3.08 17.37
N ILE A 121 -10.16 -4.01 16.62
CA ILE A 121 -9.17 -3.73 15.58
C ILE A 121 -9.86 -3.13 14.34
N LEU A 122 -10.99 -3.71 13.92
CA LEU A 122 -11.78 -3.23 12.79
C LEU A 122 -12.44 -1.87 13.10
N ILE A 123 -12.87 -1.67 14.34
CA ILE A 123 -13.32 -0.40 14.91
C ILE A 123 -12.17 0.60 14.79
N LYS A 124 -10.99 0.34 15.37
CA LYS A 124 -9.82 1.24 15.29
C LYS A 124 -9.43 1.60 13.86
N LYS A 125 -9.41 0.62 12.93
CA LYS A 125 -9.11 0.87 11.50
C LYS A 125 -10.12 1.82 10.84
N ARG A 126 -11.39 1.77 11.21
CA ARG A 126 -12.44 2.64 10.63
C ARG A 126 -12.26 4.10 11.05
N TRP A 127 -11.86 4.37 12.28
CA TRP A 127 -11.67 5.75 12.80
C TRP A 127 -10.23 6.27 12.69
N ALA A 128 -9.33 5.53 12.04
CA ALA A 128 -7.96 5.99 11.81
C ALA A 128 -7.94 7.16 10.82
N VAL A 129 -7.19 8.21 11.16
CA VAL A 129 -6.79 9.22 10.17
C VAL A 129 -5.67 8.62 9.34
N ILE A 130 -5.88 8.57 8.04
CA ILE A 130 -4.94 8.07 7.04
C ILE A 130 -4.52 9.22 6.13
N THR A 131 -3.33 9.10 5.55
CA THR A 131 -2.88 9.99 4.49
C THR A 131 -3.02 9.26 3.17
N VAL A 132 -3.73 9.86 2.22
CA VAL A 132 -3.84 9.35 0.85
C VAL A 132 -3.20 10.33 -0.12
N TRP A 133 -2.42 9.83 -1.06
CA TRP A 133 -1.78 10.66 -2.07
C TRP A 133 -2.67 10.84 -3.29
N CYS A 134 -2.88 12.09 -3.67
CA CYS A 134 -3.71 12.50 -4.78
C CYS A 134 -2.86 13.22 -5.83
N LEU A 135 -3.20 13.04 -7.10
CA LEU A 135 -2.56 13.71 -8.23
C LEU A 135 -3.63 14.24 -9.19
N VAL A 136 -3.44 15.44 -9.73
CA VAL A 136 -4.34 15.94 -10.79
C VAL A 136 -3.94 15.30 -12.11
N HIS A 137 -4.94 14.88 -12.89
CA HIS A 137 -4.71 14.25 -14.18
C HIS A 137 -3.90 15.16 -15.12
N GLY A 138 -2.75 14.68 -15.60
CA GLY A 138 -1.86 15.42 -16.50
C GLY A 138 -0.73 16.16 -15.78
N ASP A 139 -0.74 16.23 -14.45
CA ASP A 139 0.36 16.79 -13.67
C ASP A 139 1.54 15.82 -13.55
N LEU A 140 2.70 16.33 -13.14
CA LEU A 140 3.88 15.50 -12.88
C LEU A 140 3.69 14.72 -11.58
N LEU A 141 4.29 13.54 -11.49
CA LEU A 141 4.21 12.74 -10.27
C LEU A 141 4.76 13.48 -9.02
N ALA A 142 5.71 14.40 -9.22
CA ALA A 142 6.26 15.28 -8.18
C ALA A 142 5.23 16.29 -7.61
N ASP A 143 4.16 16.58 -8.36
CA ASP A 143 3.08 17.49 -7.95
C ASP A 143 1.98 16.78 -7.16
N ALA A 144 2.13 15.47 -6.93
CA ALA A 144 1.22 14.73 -6.07
C ALA A 144 1.21 15.33 -4.65
N PHE A 145 0.04 15.35 -4.03
CA PHE A 145 -0.15 15.99 -2.73
C PHE A 145 -0.86 15.05 -1.75
N PRO A 146 -0.48 15.11 -0.46
CA PRO A 146 -1.13 14.30 0.57
C PRO A 146 -2.49 14.89 0.95
N VAL A 147 -3.44 14.02 1.30
CA VAL A 147 -4.72 14.39 1.92
C VAL A 147 -4.91 13.55 3.17
N ASP A 148 -4.94 14.20 4.33
CA ASP A 148 -5.26 13.55 5.60
C ASP A 148 -6.76 13.48 5.78
N ILE A 149 -7.26 12.26 5.97
CA ILE A 149 -8.69 12.01 6.07
C ILE A 149 -8.96 10.78 6.92
N GLU A 150 -10.03 10.81 7.70
CA GLU A 150 -10.46 9.65 8.47
C GLU A 150 -10.97 8.56 7.52
N ALA A 151 -10.50 7.32 7.71
CA ALA A 151 -10.80 6.20 6.81
C ALA A 151 -12.31 5.89 6.70
N SER A 152 -13.10 6.20 7.74
CA SER A 152 -14.56 6.09 7.74
C SER A 152 -15.27 7.13 6.89
N LYS A 153 -14.59 8.18 6.43
CA LYS A 153 -15.17 9.22 5.59
C LYS A 153 -15.44 8.67 4.20
N THR A 154 -16.34 9.36 3.51
CA THR A 154 -16.80 8.91 2.19
C THR A 154 -15.93 9.50 1.08
N ILE A 155 -16.05 8.95 -0.13
CA ILE A 155 -15.46 9.54 -1.34
C ILE A 155 -15.93 10.99 -1.55
N GLY A 156 -17.18 11.33 -1.21
CA GLY A 156 -17.64 12.72 -1.23
C GLY A 156 -16.78 13.65 -0.35
N HIS A 157 -16.51 13.25 0.89
CA HIS A 157 -15.65 14.02 1.79
C HIS A 157 -14.22 14.14 1.26
N LEU A 158 -13.69 13.07 0.63
CA LEU A 158 -12.38 13.11 -0.01
C LEU A 158 -12.35 14.12 -1.16
N LYS A 159 -13.39 14.15 -2.01
CA LYS A 159 -13.51 15.16 -3.07
C LYS A 159 -13.57 16.59 -2.51
N ASP A 160 -14.28 16.80 -1.40
CA ASP A 160 -14.31 18.10 -0.72
C ASP A 160 -12.93 18.51 -0.20
N ALA A 161 -12.17 17.57 0.36
CA ALA A 161 -10.81 17.81 0.84
C ALA A 161 -9.83 18.12 -0.31
N ILE A 162 -9.89 17.33 -1.38
CA ILE A 162 -9.10 17.53 -2.61
C ILE A 162 -9.38 18.89 -3.22
N ARG A 163 -10.67 19.28 -3.32
CA ARG A 163 -11.06 20.56 -3.91
C ARG A 163 -10.41 21.76 -3.22
N LYS A 164 -10.19 21.68 -1.91
CA LYS A 164 -9.53 22.75 -1.15
C LYS A 164 -8.03 22.87 -1.45
N LYS A 165 -7.41 21.85 -2.06
CA LYS A 165 -5.98 21.80 -2.35
C LYS A 165 -5.62 22.03 -3.81
N ILE A 166 -6.55 21.82 -4.74
CA ILE A 166 -6.31 22.00 -6.17
C ILE A 166 -6.77 23.38 -6.66
N ASN A 167 -6.09 23.92 -7.66
CA ASN A 167 -6.49 25.16 -8.31
C ASN A 167 -7.53 24.89 -9.42
N ALA A 168 -8.78 24.62 -9.02
CA ALA A 168 -9.89 24.38 -9.96
C ALA A 168 -10.77 25.63 -10.13
N PRO A 169 -11.36 25.86 -11.32
CA PRO A 169 -12.29 26.98 -11.54
C PRO A 169 -13.42 27.02 -10.51
N GLU A 170 -13.86 28.21 -10.14
CA GLU A 170 -14.91 28.40 -9.12
C GLU A 170 -16.24 27.74 -9.51
N SER A 171 -16.52 27.63 -10.81
CA SER A 171 -17.71 26.98 -11.38
C SER A 171 -17.76 25.47 -11.16
N VAL A 172 -16.61 24.80 -11.11
CA VAL A 172 -16.52 23.37 -10.77
C VAL A 172 -16.91 23.24 -9.30
N LYS A 173 -17.64 22.20 -8.88
CA LYS A 173 -17.87 21.85 -7.47
C LYS A 173 -17.15 20.56 -7.13
N ALA A 174 -16.92 20.26 -5.85
CA ALA A 174 -16.26 19.02 -5.44
C ALA A 174 -16.95 17.76 -6.02
N LYS A 175 -18.29 17.77 -6.10
CA LYS A 175 -19.08 16.70 -6.72
C LYS A 175 -18.76 16.46 -8.20
N ASP A 176 -18.28 17.47 -8.91
CA ASP A 176 -18.01 17.43 -10.35
C ASP A 176 -16.61 16.86 -10.65
N LEU A 177 -15.75 16.74 -9.64
CA LEU A 177 -14.45 16.08 -9.77
C LEU A 177 -14.64 14.59 -10.06
N GLU A 178 -13.92 14.05 -11.03
CA GLU A 178 -13.84 12.60 -11.21
C GLU A 178 -12.66 12.03 -10.43
N LEU A 179 -12.91 11.01 -9.63
CA LEU A 179 -11.89 10.38 -8.80
C LEU A 179 -11.65 8.94 -9.27
N TRP A 180 -10.38 8.61 -9.46
CA TRP A 180 -9.92 7.30 -9.92
C TRP A 180 -8.98 6.70 -8.88
N ARG A 181 -9.28 5.49 -8.39
CA ARG A 181 -8.32 4.70 -7.61
C ARG A 181 -7.28 4.14 -8.56
N VAL A 182 -6.01 4.36 -8.22
CA VAL A 182 -4.84 3.88 -8.95
C VAL A 182 -3.83 3.28 -7.97
N ASN A 183 -2.74 2.73 -8.48
CA ASN A 183 -1.64 2.21 -7.68
C ASN A 183 -0.30 2.53 -8.35
N VAL A 184 0.07 3.81 -8.38
CA VAL A 184 1.26 4.31 -9.10
C VAL A 184 2.38 4.59 -8.11
N PRO A 185 3.49 3.84 -8.07
CA PRO A 185 4.62 4.10 -7.18
C PRO A 185 5.31 5.43 -7.48
N PHE A 186 5.76 6.16 -6.44
CA PHE A 186 6.56 7.38 -6.62
C PHE A 186 7.92 7.17 -7.30
N GLU A 187 8.40 5.93 -7.30
CA GLU A 187 9.68 5.53 -7.90
C GLU A 187 9.68 5.59 -9.43
N GLU A 188 8.53 5.76 -10.07
CA GLU A 188 8.43 5.92 -11.54
C GLU A 188 8.85 7.32 -12.03
N ALA A 189 9.27 8.24 -11.14
CA ALA A 189 9.51 9.64 -11.48
C ALA A 189 10.99 10.05 -11.68
N GLU A 190 11.39 10.11 -12.95
CA GLU A 190 12.05 11.32 -13.45
C GLU A 190 11.11 11.96 -14.50
N GLY A 191 10.44 13.07 -14.13
CA GLY A 191 9.82 14.01 -15.09
C GLY A 191 8.59 13.55 -15.89
N THR A 192 7.96 12.42 -15.56
CA THR A 192 6.82 11.91 -16.36
C THR A 192 5.48 12.47 -15.86
N ALA A 193 4.73 13.09 -16.77
CA ALA A 193 3.34 13.46 -16.55
C ALA A 193 2.46 12.20 -16.54
N ILE A 194 1.60 12.07 -15.53
CA ILE A 194 0.77 10.87 -15.37
C ILE A 194 -0.63 11.15 -15.91
N THR A 195 -0.99 10.42 -16.95
CA THR A 195 -2.32 10.43 -17.54
C THR A 195 -3.04 9.12 -17.28
N LEU A 196 -4.37 9.16 -17.27
CA LEU A 196 -5.16 7.97 -16.97
C LEU A 196 -5.01 6.89 -18.04
N ASP A 197 -4.69 7.23 -19.29
CA ASP A 197 -4.50 6.27 -20.38
C ASP A 197 -3.30 5.34 -20.18
N VAL A 198 -2.21 5.81 -19.55
CA VAL A 198 -1.00 5.03 -19.29
C VAL A 198 -1.16 4.07 -18.09
N ILE A 199 -2.08 4.39 -17.16
CA ILE A 199 -2.28 3.55 -15.96
C ILE A 199 -3.14 2.33 -16.30
N GLU A 200 -2.54 1.14 -16.25
CA GLU A 200 -3.24 -0.14 -16.49
C GLU A 200 -4.29 -0.44 -15.42
N THR A 201 -3.91 -0.38 -14.14
CA THR A 201 -4.78 -0.74 -13.01
C THR A 201 -5.46 0.50 -12.41
N LYS A 202 -6.60 0.88 -13.00
CA LYS A 202 -7.42 2.02 -12.55
C LYS A 202 -8.89 1.66 -12.36
N ARG A 203 -9.52 2.24 -11.33
CA ARG A 203 -10.96 2.07 -11.04
C ARG A 203 -11.62 3.42 -10.78
N LYS A 204 -12.62 3.78 -11.60
CA LYS A 204 -13.41 5.00 -11.38
C LYS A 204 -14.30 4.85 -10.15
N LEU A 205 -14.30 5.85 -9.28
CA LEU A 205 -15.10 5.89 -8.06
C LEU A 205 -16.35 6.74 -8.27
N THR A 206 -17.42 6.08 -8.71
CA THR A 206 -18.69 6.73 -9.07
C THR A 206 -19.64 6.89 -7.88
N ILE A 207 -19.54 6.03 -6.86
CA ILE A 207 -20.45 6.03 -5.71
C ILE A 207 -19.86 6.92 -4.60
N PRO A 208 -20.46 8.10 -4.31
CA PRO A 208 -19.90 9.05 -3.35
C PRO A 208 -20.02 8.58 -1.89
N ALA A 209 -20.91 7.63 -1.61
CA ALA A 209 -21.15 7.08 -0.27
C ALA A 209 -20.15 5.99 0.15
N ILE A 210 -19.34 5.46 -0.78
CA ILE A 210 -18.28 4.49 -0.48
C ILE A 210 -17.34 5.10 0.56
N LYS A 211 -17.02 4.33 1.60
CA LYS A 211 -16.04 4.72 2.61
C LYS A 211 -14.63 4.48 2.10
N ILE A 212 -13.68 5.32 2.49
CA ILE A 212 -12.31 5.24 1.99
C ILE A 212 -11.64 3.92 2.35
N TYR A 213 -11.85 3.40 3.57
CA TYR A 213 -11.33 2.08 3.95
C TYR A 213 -11.84 0.94 3.06
N GLY A 214 -13.00 1.09 2.41
CA GLY A 214 -13.59 0.07 1.53
C GLY A 214 -13.18 0.21 0.07
N VAL A 215 -12.30 1.18 -0.24
CA VAL A 215 -11.75 1.39 -1.59
C VAL A 215 -10.49 0.55 -1.81
N PHE A 216 -9.80 0.22 -0.72
CA PHE A 216 -8.57 -0.54 -0.73
C PHE A 216 -8.85 -1.93 -0.18
N ASP A 217 -8.55 -2.95 -1.00
CA ASP A 217 -8.67 -4.35 -0.58
C ASP A 217 -7.53 -4.75 0.38
N ASP A 218 -6.39 -4.05 0.29
CA ASP A 218 -5.17 -4.25 1.09
C ASP A 218 -4.76 -3.00 1.89
N LYS A 219 -3.66 -3.08 2.65
CA LYS A 219 -3.08 -1.92 3.36
C LYS A 219 -2.73 -0.82 2.35
N ILE A 220 -3.11 0.41 2.70
CA ILE A 220 -2.80 1.60 1.92
C ILE A 220 -1.27 1.80 1.90
N SER A 221 -0.67 1.73 0.71
CA SER A 221 0.77 1.94 0.53
C SER A 221 1.12 3.41 0.74
N GLU A 222 2.09 3.71 1.60
CA GLU A 222 2.53 5.09 1.89
C GLU A 222 3.31 5.75 0.74
N PHE A 223 3.73 4.96 -0.27
CA PHE A 223 4.69 5.38 -1.32
C PHE A 223 4.10 5.42 -2.73
N ASN A 224 2.78 5.34 -2.85
CA ASN A 224 2.12 5.34 -4.15
C ASN A 224 1.21 6.56 -4.26
N VAL A 225 0.91 7.03 -5.46
CA VAL A 225 -0.30 7.80 -5.72
C VAL A 225 -1.49 6.84 -5.66
N HIS A 226 -2.49 7.22 -4.88
CA HIS A 226 -3.67 6.39 -4.62
C HIS A 226 -4.84 6.83 -5.47
N PHE A 227 -4.91 8.14 -5.74
CA PHE A 227 -5.99 8.75 -6.47
C PHE A 227 -5.50 9.68 -7.56
N VAL A 228 -6.05 9.51 -8.76
CA VAL A 228 -5.96 10.51 -9.83
C VAL A 228 -7.29 11.26 -9.90
N VAL A 229 -7.20 12.59 -9.92
CA VAL A 229 -8.34 13.52 -9.92
C VAL A 229 -8.41 14.17 -11.30
N LYS A 230 -9.51 13.96 -12.01
CA LYS A 230 -9.78 14.69 -13.25
C LYS A 230 -10.73 15.84 -12.96
N VAL A 231 -10.26 17.06 -13.25
CA VAL A 231 -11.09 18.27 -13.23
C VAL A 231 -11.83 18.35 -14.57
N PRO A 232 -13.17 18.50 -14.59
CA PRO A 232 -13.90 18.63 -15.84
C PRO A 232 -13.54 19.96 -16.51
N ASP A 233 -13.30 19.92 -17.82
CA ASP A 233 -13.13 21.13 -18.63
C ASP A 233 -14.43 21.93 -18.62
N THR A 234 -14.36 23.22 -18.30
CA THR A 234 -15.52 24.13 -18.25
C THR A 234 -16.13 24.43 -19.62
N THR A 235 -15.62 23.84 -20.70
CA THR A 235 -16.10 24.02 -22.06
C THR A 235 -17.25 23.07 -22.37
N SER A 236 -18.47 23.64 -22.33
CA SER A 236 -19.69 23.19 -22.99
C SER A 236 -20.56 22.17 -22.25
N LYS A 237 -21.49 22.69 -21.43
CA LYS A 237 -22.85 22.16 -21.40
C LYS A 237 -23.75 23.23 -22.02
N TYR A 238 -24.15 23.00 -23.27
CA TYR A 238 -25.29 23.67 -23.91
C TYR A 238 -26.59 23.27 -23.21
#